data_AF-A0A6B0V0J9-F1
#
_entry.id   AF-A0A6B0V0J9-F1
#
_cell.length_a   1.000
_cell.length_b   1.000
_cell.length_c   1.000
_cell.angle_alpha   90.00
_cell.angle_beta   90.00
_cell.angle_gamma   90.00
#
_symmetry.space_group_name_H-M   'P 1'
#
loop_
_entity.id
_entity.type
_entity.pdbx_description
1 polymer ?
#
loop_
_entity_poly.entity_id
_entity_poly.type
_entity_poly.pdbx_seq_one_letter_code
_entity_poly.pdbx_strand_id
1 'polypeptide(L)'
;MIAFGVVSPAASFLRNVNKKNAGGQDIDKIISKLGKTYYILRGTYSSEDNPVIRYPLYKFRCGQITTLDRISSTNFTALVSFENPRSTGDVTAKYLLSEFSSRGMWPTKNFIAVYKYYLAPKEHRFVDLMFLLHSDYETCALIGHQPSEHCEIWYFTKPTKTRSPVNKTQCDLFSPMCVNKTWISYHDKKCVYK
;
A
#
# COMPACT_ATOMS: atom_id res chain seq x y z
N MET A 1 18.08 25.31 -6.79
CA MET A 1 18.33 24.05 -6.05
C MET A 1 17.23 23.95 -5.00
N ILE A 2 16.12 23.27 -5.33
CA ILE A 2 14.99 23.15 -4.41
C ILE A 2 15.35 22.01 -3.47
N ALA A 3 15.74 22.35 -2.24
CA ALA A 3 15.91 21.39 -1.18
C ALA A 3 14.53 20.81 -0.87
N PHE A 4 14.28 19.59 -1.35
CA PHE A 4 13.15 18.79 -0.89
C PHE A 4 13.35 18.60 0.61
N GLY A 5 12.54 19.29 1.42
CA GLY A 5 12.49 19.09 2.86
C GLY A 5 12.11 17.66 3.12
N VAL A 6 13.12 16.81 3.35
CA VAL A 6 12.95 15.43 3.73
C VAL A 6 12.31 15.47 5.12
N VAL A 7 11.00 15.29 5.17
CA VAL A 7 10.34 14.96 6.43
C VAL A 7 11.07 13.73 6.96
N SER A 8 11.78 13.88 8.08
CA SER A 8 12.51 12.77 8.70
C SER A 8 11.57 11.58 8.79
N PRO A 9 11.98 10.40 8.29
CA PRO A 9 11.17 9.20 8.44
C PRO A 9 10.77 9.05 9.90
N ALA A 10 9.47 9.00 10.18
CA ALA A 10 8.96 8.59 11.48
C ALA A 10 9.73 7.33 11.95
N ALA A 11 10.41 7.45 13.09
CA ALA A 11 11.40 6.47 13.56
C ALA A 11 10.79 5.09 13.90
N SER A 12 9.46 4.98 13.92
CA SER A 12 8.70 3.79 14.31
C SER A 12 8.88 2.62 13.34
N PHE A 13 8.70 2.82 12.02
CA PHE A 13 8.84 1.73 11.05
C PHE A 13 10.29 1.38 10.74
N LEU A 14 11.21 2.33 10.80
CA LEU A 14 12.65 2.06 10.66
C LEU A 14 13.19 1.12 11.75
N ARG A 15 12.53 1.01 12.91
CA ARG A 15 12.87 0.01 13.94
C ARG A 15 12.40 -1.41 13.57
N ASN A 16 11.28 -1.50 12.87
CA ASN A 16 10.67 -2.78 12.48
C ASN A 16 11.27 -3.34 11.18
N VAL A 17 11.85 -2.48 10.34
CA VAL A 17 12.62 -2.86 9.16
C VAL A 17 14.06 -3.13 9.55
N ASN A 18 14.51 -4.38 9.47
CA ASN A 18 15.91 -4.72 9.71
C ASN A 18 16.33 -6.01 9.00
N LYS A 19 17.64 -6.19 8.84
CA LYS A 19 18.23 -7.30 8.06
C LYS A 19 17.83 -8.69 8.58
N LYS A 20 17.54 -8.85 9.88
CA LYS A 20 17.10 -10.15 10.44
C LYS A 20 15.72 -10.55 9.93
N ASN A 21 14.89 -9.57 9.56
CA ASN A 21 13.54 -9.77 9.03
C ASN A 21 13.47 -9.60 7.50
N ALA A 22 14.61 -9.41 6.83
CA ALA A 22 14.67 -9.14 5.38
C ALA A 22 13.96 -10.21 4.53
N GLY A 23 13.90 -11.45 5.02
CA GLY A 23 13.17 -12.53 4.39
C GLY A 23 11.72 -12.15 4.07
N GLY A 24 11.02 -11.46 4.98
CA GLY A 24 9.64 -11.00 4.83
C GLY A 24 9.48 -9.52 4.42
N GLN A 25 10.56 -8.85 4.00
CA GLN A 25 10.59 -7.40 3.75
C GLN A 25 11.13 -7.06 2.35
N ASP A 26 11.00 -7.98 1.39
CA ASP A 26 11.38 -7.75 -0.01
C ASP A 26 10.16 -7.34 -0.85
N ILE A 27 9.97 -6.03 -1.04
CA ILE A 27 8.80 -5.48 -1.72
C ILE A 27 8.80 -5.83 -3.22
N ASP A 28 9.96 -6.10 -3.82
CA ASP A 28 10.07 -6.46 -5.24
C ASP A 28 9.34 -7.79 -5.51
N LYS A 29 9.36 -8.75 -4.57
CA LYS A 29 8.58 -10.01 -4.68
C LYS A 29 7.07 -9.81 -4.75
N ILE A 30 6.59 -8.64 -4.36
CA ILE A 30 5.19 -8.25 -4.47
C ILE A 30 5.02 -7.47 -5.77
N ILE A 31 5.64 -6.31 -5.90
CA ILE A 31 5.27 -5.39 -6.98
C ILE A 31 5.78 -5.79 -8.37
N SER A 32 6.77 -6.69 -8.45
CA SER A 32 7.26 -7.24 -9.72
C SER A 32 6.27 -8.20 -10.39
N LYS A 33 5.24 -8.67 -9.67
CA LYS A 33 4.18 -9.52 -10.23
C LYS A 33 3.23 -8.67 -11.07
N LEU A 34 3.61 -8.33 -12.30
CA LEU A 34 2.81 -7.49 -13.20
C LEU A 34 1.44 -8.11 -13.50
N GLY A 35 0.41 -7.28 -13.59
CA GLY A 35 -1.00 -7.68 -13.75
C GLY A 35 -1.64 -8.22 -12.47
N LYS A 36 -0.91 -8.35 -11.37
CA LYS A 36 -1.45 -8.87 -10.11
C LYS A 36 -2.24 -7.78 -9.39
N THR A 37 -3.48 -8.10 -9.02
CA THR A 37 -4.30 -7.29 -8.13
C THR A 37 -4.17 -7.76 -6.69
N TYR A 38 -3.98 -6.80 -5.80
CA TYR A 38 -4.01 -6.95 -4.35
C TYR A 38 -5.19 -6.17 -3.78
N TYR A 39 -5.75 -6.67 -2.69
CA TYR A 39 -6.96 -6.13 -2.08
C TYR A 39 -6.65 -5.50 -0.73
N ILE A 40 -6.96 -4.22 -0.58
CA ILE A 40 -6.70 -3.45 0.64
C ILE A 40 -7.94 -3.59 1.53
N LEU A 41 -7.96 -4.64 2.36
CA LEU A 41 -9.17 -5.01 3.09
C LEU A 41 -9.20 -4.48 4.52
N ARG A 42 -8.04 -4.22 5.13
CA ARG A 42 -7.91 -3.77 6.51
C ARG A 42 -6.78 -2.78 6.65
N GLY A 43 -6.93 -1.85 7.58
CA GLY A 43 -5.92 -0.86 7.89
C GLY A 43 -6.30 -0.05 9.11
N THR A 44 -5.60 1.05 9.31
CA THR A 44 -5.68 1.84 10.55
C THR A 44 -6.00 3.31 10.32
N TYR A 45 -6.03 3.75 9.06
CA TYR A 45 -6.50 5.08 8.69
C TYR A 45 -8.01 5.05 8.50
N SER A 46 -8.67 6.17 8.79
CA SER A 46 -10.10 6.36 8.52
C SER A 46 -10.35 6.23 7.01
N SER A 47 -11.49 5.67 6.61
CA SER A 47 -11.91 5.67 5.20
C SER A 47 -12.00 7.07 4.60
N GLU A 48 -12.06 8.12 5.40
CA GLU A 48 -12.09 9.52 4.92
C GLU A 48 -10.68 10.09 4.69
N ASP A 49 -9.65 9.48 5.27
CA ASP A 49 -8.27 9.98 5.31
C ASP A 49 -7.26 8.93 4.81
N ASN A 50 -7.49 8.37 3.63
CA ASN A 50 -6.51 7.45 3.03
C ASN A 50 -5.17 8.19 2.76
N PRO A 51 -4.01 7.68 3.24
CA PRO A 51 -2.72 8.33 3.08
C PRO A 51 -2.30 8.55 1.62
N VAL A 52 -2.64 7.61 0.75
CA VAL A 52 -2.28 7.62 -0.69
C VAL A 52 -3.37 8.24 -1.54
N ILE A 53 -4.65 8.00 -1.20
CA ILE A 53 -5.80 8.36 -2.04
C ILE A 53 -6.71 9.37 -1.35
N ARG A 54 -6.35 10.65 -1.45
CA ARG A 54 -7.15 11.75 -0.88
C ARG A 54 -8.11 12.31 -1.92
N TYR A 55 -9.32 11.74 -1.99
CA TYR A 55 -10.42 12.34 -2.73
C TYR A 55 -11.50 12.84 -1.74
N PRO A 56 -11.63 14.16 -1.52
CA PRO A 56 -12.47 14.73 -0.45
C PRO A 56 -13.94 14.30 -0.43
N LEU A 57 -14.46 13.80 -1.56
CA LEU A 57 -15.86 13.43 -1.73
C LEU A 57 -16.11 11.92 -1.69
N TYR A 58 -15.06 11.11 -1.49
CA TYR A 58 -15.15 9.65 -1.57
C TYR A 58 -14.51 9.00 -0.36
N LYS A 59 -15.22 8.04 0.22
CA LYS A 59 -14.70 7.21 1.31
C LYS A 59 -13.95 6.02 0.71
N PHE A 60 -12.72 5.80 1.15
CA PHE A 60 -11.93 4.65 0.76
C PHE A 60 -12.52 3.35 1.29
N ARG A 61 -13.03 2.54 0.36
CA ARG A 61 -13.67 1.23 0.59
C ARG A 61 -13.40 0.34 -0.61
N CYS A 62 -13.35 -0.97 -0.38
CA CYS A 62 -13.15 -1.96 -1.43
C CYS A 62 -11.88 -1.72 -2.26
N GLY A 63 -10.83 -1.22 -1.60
CA GLY A 63 -9.60 -0.79 -2.24
C GLY A 63 -8.86 -1.92 -2.93
N GLN A 64 -8.28 -1.63 -4.08
CA GLN A 64 -7.48 -2.56 -4.86
C GLN A 64 -6.26 -1.82 -5.41
N ILE A 65 -5.14 -2.51 -5.49
CA ILE A 65 -3.96 -2.05 -6.22
C ILE A 65 -3.56 -3.11 -7.22
N THR A 66 -3.44 -2.73 -8.48
CA THR A 66 -2.99 -3.60 -9.57
C THR A 66 -1.68 -3.06 -10.11
N THR A 67 -0.62 -3.86 -10.04
CA THR A 67 0.68 -3.56 -10.65
C THR A 67 0.55 -3.73 -12.16
N LEU A 68 0.98 -2.73 -12.94
CA LEU A 68 0.75 -2.71 -14.39
C LEU A 68 2.04 -2.97 -15.16
N ASP A 69 2.94 -1.98 -15.18
CA ASP A 69 4.13 -1.98 -16.03
C ASP A 69 5.40 -1.77 -15.21
N ARG A 70 6.51 -2.37 -15.63
CA ARG A 70 7.84 -1.99 -15.17
C ARG A 70 8.44 -0.96 -16.14
N ILE A 71 8.69 0.25 -15.66
CA ILE A 71 9.30 1.34 -16.45
C ILE A 71 10.83 1.26 -16.40
N SER A 72 11.40 0.85 -15.27
CA SER A 72 12.85 0.66 -15.10
C SER A 72 13.12 -0.43 -14.06
N SER A 73 14.39 -0.69 -13.74
CA SER A 73 14.79 -1.69 -12.73
C SER A 73 14.24 -1.44 -11.32
N THR A 74 13.76 -0.23 -11.03
CA THR A 74 13.21 0.15 -9.72
C THR A 74 11.83 0.80 -9.80
N ASN A 75 11.32 1.09 -11.00
CA ASN A 75 10.12 1.89 -11.17
C ASN A 75 9.01 1.08 -11.85
N PHE A 76 7.82 1.14 -11.26
CA PHE A 76 6.63 0.44 -11.71
C PHE A 76 5.45 1.40 -11.78
N THR A 77 4.47 1.10 -12.62
CA THR A 77 3.16 1.75 -12.52
C THR A 77 2.15 0.84 -11.84
N ALA A 78 1.23 1.44 -11.11
CA ALA A 78 0.12 0.74 -10.51
C ALA A 78 -1.17 1.52 -10.71
N LEU A 79 -2.28 0.80 -10.88
CA LEU A 79 -3.62 1.34 -10.81
C LEU A 79 -4.18 1.07 -9.42
N VAL A 80 -4.59 2.10 -8.72
CA VAL A 80 -5.32 1.95 -7.46
C VAL A 80 -6.77 2.29 -7.71
N SER A 81 -7.67 1.40 -7.32
CA SER A 81 -9.12 1.57 -7.45
C SER A 81 -9.83 1.38 -6.12
N PHE A 82 -10.99 2.03 -5.96
CA PHE A 82 -11.84 1.89 -4.79
C PHE A 82 -13.28 2.29 -5.13
N GLU A 83 -14.22 1.89 -4.27
CA GLU A 83 -15.66 2.04 -4.51
C GLU A 83 -16.07 3.49 -4.76
N ASN A 84 -16.88 3.70 -5.80
CA ASN A 84 -17.59 4.95 -6.03
C ASN A 84 -19.07 4.78 -5.64
N PRO A 85 -19.55 5.37 -4.54
CA PRO A 85 -20.94 5.21 -4.14
C PRO A 85 -21.94 5.91 -5.07
N ARG A 86 -21.47 6.76 -6.00
CA ARG A 86 -22.29 7.58 -6.91
C ARG A 86 -22.34 7.03 -8.33
N SER A 87 -21.65 5.93 -8.64
CA SER A 87 -21.55 5.37 -9.99
C SER A 87 -21.40 3.84 -9.96
N THR A 88 -21.62 3.19 -11.09
CA THR A 88 -21.37 1.74 -11.28
C THR A 88 -19.89 1.41 -11.51
N GLY A 89 -19.05 2.42 -11.73
CA GLY A 89 -17.60 2.28 -11.94
C GLY A 89 -16.78 2.82 -10.75
N ASP A 90 -15.67 2.15 -10.45
CA ASP A 90 -14.76 2.52 -9.36
C ASP A 90 -14.06 3.85 -9.61
N VAL A 91 -13.68 4.55 -8.54
CA VAL A 91 -12.71 5.63 -8.64
C VAL A 91 -11.34 5.01 -8.86
N THR A 92 -10.62 5.47 -9.89
CA THR A 92 -9.31 4.93 -10.26
C THR A 92 -8.26 6.03 -10.35
N ALA A 93 -7.03 5.71 -9.98
CA ALA A 93 -5.88 6.59 -10.13
C ALA A 93 -4.62 5.79 -10.44
N LYS A 94 -3.81 6.28 -11.37
CA LYS A 94 -2.52 5.70 -11.73
C LYS A 94 -1.41 6.31 -10.85
N TYR A 95 -0.50 5.47 -10.38
CA TYR A 95 0.65 5.85 -9.58
C TYR A 95 1.94 5.28 -10.18
N LEU A 96 3.04 5.98 -9.91
CA LEU A 96 4.40 5.51 -10.10
C LEU A 96 4.92 5.05 -8.73
N LEU A 97 5.37 3.80 -8.66
CA LEU A 97 5.98 3.19 -7.48
C LEU A 97 7.47 3.06 -7.75
N SER A 98 8.31 3.71 -6.93
CA SER A 98 9.77 3.62 -7.04
C SER A 98 10.33 2.92 -5.81
N GLU A 99 11.04 1.81 -6.01
CA GLU A 99 11.54 0.97 -4.92
C GLU A 99 12.91 1.39 -4.40
N PHE A 100 13.10 1.22 -3.10
CA PHE A 100 14.33 1.58 -2.41
C PHE A 100 14.67 0.59 -1.28
N SER A 101 15.95 0.57 -0.91
CA SER A 101 16.45 -0.13 0.28
C SER A 101 16.65 0.85 1.43
N SER A 102 16.13 0.55 2.60
CA SER A 102 16.47 1.26 3.82
C SER A 102 17.95 1.03 4.16
N ARG A 103 18.52 1.93 4.97
CA ARG A 103 19.92 1.81 5.40
C ARG A 103 20.17 0.45 6.04
N GLY A 104 21.15 -0.30 5.52
CA GLY A 104 21.52 -1.63 6.03
C GLY A 104 20.65 -2.80 5.51
N MET A 105 19.64 -2.52 4.68
CA MET A 105 18.81 -3.55 4.03
C MET A 105 19.36 -4.00 2.68
N TRP A 106 20.29 -3.26 2.08
CA TRP A 106 20.84 -3.61 0.77
C TRP A 106 21.40 -5.05 0.77
N PRO A 107 21.06 -5.88 -0.26
CA PRO A 107 20.38 -5.52 -1.51
C PRO A 107 18.84 -5.60 -1.48
N THR A 108 18.21 -5.94 -0.36
CA THR A 108 16.75 -6.04 -0.24
C THR A 108 16.09 -4.68 -0.37
N LYS A 109 15.18 -4.53 -1.32
CA LYS A 109 14.32 -3.36 -1.45
C LYS A 109 13.10 -3.58 -0.57
N ASN A 110 12.81 -2.68 0.35
CA ASN A 110 11.82 -2.91 1.40
C ASN A 110 10.80 -1.77 1.56
N PHE A 111 10.93 -0.72 0.75
CA PHE A 111 9.95 0.35 0.72
C PHE A 111 9.83 0.93 -0.68
N ILE A 112 8.71 1.60 -0.91
CA ILE A 112 8.43 2.31 -2.15
C ILE A 112 8.10 3.77 -1.85
N ALA A 113 8.60 4.67 -2.70
CA ALA A 113 8.05 6.00 -2.81
C ALA A 113 6.93 6.00 -3.85
N VAL A 114 5.77 6.52 -3.42
CA VAL A 114 4.55 6.56 -4.21
C VAL A 114 4.38 7.96 -4.79
N TYR A 115 4.23 8.04 -6.10
CA TYR A 115 3.97 9.30 -6.79
C TYR A 115 2.69 9.19 -7.60
N LYS A 116 1.86 10.24 -7.57
CA LYS A 116 0.72 10.35 -8.46
C LYS A 116 1.24 10.48 -9.90
N TYR A 117 0.79 9.58 -10.77
CA TYR A 117 1.24 9.53 -12.14
C TYR A 117 0.58 10.63 -12.98
N TYR A 118 1.39 11.29 -13.79
CA TYR A 118 0.98 12.32 -14.74
C TYR A 118 1.76 12.10 -16.04
N LEU A 119 1.12 12.30 -17.19
CA LEU A 119 1.80 12.25 -18.47
C LEU A 119 2.64 13.52 -18.66
N ALA A 120 3.75 13.38 -19.40
CA ALA A 120 4.57 14.51 -19.81
C ALA A 120 3.69 15.58 -20.51
N PRO A 121 3.94 16.88 -20.26
CA PRO A 121 5.08 17.45 -19.54
C PRO A 121 4.87 17.58 -18.02
N LYS A 122 3.76 17.10 -17.47
CA LYS A 122 3.46 17.27 -16.05
C LYS A 122 4.32 16.34 -15.20
N GLU A 123 4.99 16.90 -14.22
CA GLU A 123 5.79 16.14 -13.26
C GLU A 123 4.93 15.27 -12.35
N HIS A 124 5.45 14.09 -12.02
CA HIS A 124 4.88 13.23 -11.00
C HIS A 124 4.96 13.91 -9.63
N ARG A 125 3.93 13.74 -8.81
CA ARG A 125 3.89 14.36 -7.47
C ARG A 125 4.04 13.31 -6.40
N PHE A 126 5.00 13.49 -5.50
CA PHE A 126 5.17 12.62 -4.33
C PHE A 126 3.91 12.62 -3.47
N VAL A 127 3.55 11.45 -2.93
CA VAL A 127 2.34 11.24 -2.14
C VAL A 127 2.68 10.64 -0.78
N ASP A 128 3.44 9.54 -0.77
CA ASP A 128 3.65 8.74 0.43
C ASP A 128 4.89 7.85 0.31
N LEU A 129 5.39 7.38 1.45
CA LEU A 129 6.31 6.24 1.52
C LEU A 129 5.58 5.04 2.10
N MET A 130 5.66 3.90 1.42
CA MET A 130 5.10 2.63 1.89
C MET A 130 6.23 1.65 2.21
N PHE A 131 6.32 1.22 3.45
CA PHE A 131 7.29 0.24 3.94
C PHE A 131 6.66 -1.13 4.04
N LEU A 132 7.31 -2.15 3.49
CA LEU A 132 6.95 -3.54 3.74
C LEU A 132 7.41 -3.92 5.15
N LEU A 133 6.46 -4.07 6.08
CA LEU A 133 6.75 -4.46 7.45
C LEU A 133 6.88 -5.98 7.55
N HIS A 134 5.99 -6.72 6.88
CA HIS A 134 6.01 -8.17 6.81
C HIS A 134 5.19 -8.69 5.61
N SER A 135 5.60 -9.80 5.01
CA SER A 135 4.79 -10.58 4.07
C SER A 135 5.16 -12.05 4.17
N ASP A 136 4.15 -12.91 4.04
CA ASP A 136 4.34 -14.35 3.82
C ASP A 136 4.52 -14.68 2.32
N TYR A 137 4.36 -13.68 1.44
CA TYR A 137 4.37 -13.74 -0.03
C TYR A 137 3.35 -14.68 -0.69
N GLU A 138 2.49 -15.30 0.10
CA GLU A 138 1.47 -16.24 -0.35
C GLU A 138 0.08 -15.62 -0.21
N THR A 139 -0.20 -15.02 0.95
CA THR A 139 -1.55 -14.58 1.32
C THR A 139 -1.64 -13.08 1.54
N CYS A 140 -0.58 -12.43 2.05
CA CYS A 140 -0.69 -11.05 2.51
C CYS A 140 0.62 -10.25 2.50
N ALA A 141 0.48 -8.93 2.59
CA ALA A 141 1.56 -8.01 2.92
C ALA A 141 1.08 -6.91 3.87
N LEU A 142 1.79 -6.72 4.98
CA LEU A 142 1.59 -5.64 5.93
C LEU A 142 2.44 -4.43 5.52
N ILE A 143 1.77 -3.33 5.23
CA ILE A 143 2.37 -2.09 4.74
C ILE A 143 2.23 -1.00 5.78
N GLY A 144 3.30 -0.25 6.04
CA GLY A 144 3.32 0.95 6.88
C GLY A 144 3.51 2.22 6.03
N HIS A 145 2.77 3.27 6.32
CA HIS A 145 2.74 4.54 5.59
C HIS A 145 3.45 5.65 6.35
N GLN A 146 4.19 6.50 5.64
CA GLN A 146 4.96 7.56 6.26
C GLN A 146 4.82 8.88 5.49
N PRO A 147 4.42 9.98 6.16
CA PRO A 147 4.62 10.23 7.60
C PRO A 147 3.45 9.84 8.53
N SER A 148 2.34 9.31 8.01
CA SER A 148 1.10 9.15 8.79
C SER A 148 1.16 8.10 9.90
N GLU A 149 2.15 7.18 9.83
CA GLU A 149 2.28 6.02 10.72
C GLU A 149 1.05 5.10 10.72
N HIS A 150 0.21 5.20 9.69
CA HIS A 150 -0.84 4.23 9.47
C HIS A 150 -0.28 2.97 8.81
N CYS A 151 -0.99 1.88 8.99
CA CYS A 151 -0.76 0.63 8.29
C CYS A 151 -2.00 0.16 7.55
N GLU A 152 -1.76 -0.68 6.55
CA GLU A 152 -2.76 -1.45 5.82
C GLU A 152 -2.24 -2.86 5.53
N ILE A 153 -3.17 -3.79 5.27
CA ILE A 153 -2.85 -5.14 4.81
C ILE A 153 -3.37 -5.31 3.39
N TRP A 154 -2.46 -5.68 2.50
CA TRP A 154 -2.76 -6.11 1.15
C TRP A 154 -2.98 -7.62 1.15
N TYR A 155 -4.16 -8.04 0.73
CA TYR A 155 -4.53 -9.44 0.58
C TYR A 155 -4.31 -9.88 -0.86
N PHE A 156 -3.74 -11.07 -1.05
CA PHE A 156 -3.31 -11.54 -2.38
C PHE A 156 -4.42 -12.28 -3.12
N THR A 157 -5.46 -12.66 -2.40
CA THR A 157 -6.65 -13.34 -2.91
C THR A 157 -7.86 -12.43 -2.86
N LYS A 158 -8.67 -12.48 -3.93
CA LYS A 158 -9.94 -11.79 -4.00
C LYS A 158 -10.84 -12.28 -2.86
N PRO A 159 -11.39 -11.41 -2.01
CA PRO A 159 -12.31 -11.86 -0.98
C PRO A 159 -13.58 -12.42 -1.65
N THR A 160 -14.07 -13.55 -1.14
CA THR A 160 -15.39 -14.05 -1.55
C THR A 160 -16.45 -13.05 -1.09
N LYS A 161 -17.46 -12.76 -1.93
CA LYS A 161 -18.53 -11.75 -1.67
C LYS A 161 -19.46 -12.08 -0.47
N THR A 162 -19.02 -12.92 0.44
CA THR A 162 -19.84 -13.48 1.52
C THR A 162 -19.81 -12.61 2.76
N ARG A 163 -20.90 -12.67 3.53
CA ARG A 163 -21.22 -11.92 4.76
C ARG A 163 -20.24 -12.10 5.93
N SER A 164 -19.05 -12.66 5.69
CA SER A 164 -18.08 -13.00 6.72
C SER A 164 -17.05 -11.88 6.89
N PRO A 165 -16.61 -11.62 8.14
CA PRO A 165 -15.46 -10.75 8.36
C PRO A 165 -14.25 -11.25 7.56
N VAL A 166 -13.42 -10.31 7.10
CA VAL A 166 -12.17 -10.64 6.39
C VAL A 166 -11.34 -11.57 7.28
N ASN A 167 -11.06 -12.78 6.79
CA ASN A 167 -10.26 -13.75 7.54
C ASN A 167 -8.90 -13.15 7.90
N LYS A 168 -8.44 -13.41 9.13
CA LYS A 168 -7.11 -13.02 9.55
C LYS A 168 -6.06 -13.79 8.75
N THR A 169 -4.96 -13.12 8.42
CA THR A 169 -3.79 -13.68 7.71
C THR A 169 -2.58 -13.70 8.64
N GLN A 170 -1.44 -14.25 8.20
CA GLN A 170 -0.20 -14.18 8.97
C GLN A 170 0.21 -12.73 9.27
N CYS A 171 -0.07 -11.80 8.36
CA CYS A 171 0.21 -10.37 8.54
C CYS A 171 -0.54 -9.75 9.73
N ASP A 172 -1.68 -10.30 10.14
CA ASP A 172 -2.41 -9.84 11.32
C ASP A 172 -1.65 -10.07 12.63
N LEU A 173 -0.80 -11.11 12.69
CA LEU A 173 0.05 -11.38 13.85
C LEU A 173 1.11 -10.30 14.05
N PHE A 174 1.44 -9.56 12.98
CA PHE A 174 2.39 -8.46 12.98
C PHE A 174 1.72 -7.08 13.11
N SER A 175 0.39 -7.03 13.30
CA SER A 175 -0.34 -5.79 13.57
C SER A 175 0.19 -4.96 14.76
N PRO A 176 0.85 -5.51 15.81
CA PRO A 176 1.50 -4.71 16.85
C PRO A 176 2.63 -3.81 16.35
N MET A 177 3.18 -4.03 15.15
CA MET A 177 4.13 -3.10 14.53
C MET A 177 3.51 -1.72 14.21
N CYS A 178 2.18 -1.64 14.22
CA CYS A 178 1.37 -0.45 13.96
C CYS A 178 0.80 0.08 15.28
N VAL A 179 1.70 0.47 16.19
CA VAL A 179 1.42 0.78 17.60
C VAL A 179 0.39 1.91 17.74
N ASN A 180 -0.50 1.78 18.73
CA ASN A 180 -1.50 2.79 19.12
C ASN A 180 -2.49 3.18 18.02
N LYS A 181 -2.80 2.27 17.09
CA LYS A 181 -3.82 2.49 16.07
C LYS A 181 -4.93 1.45 16.13
N THR A 182 -6.15 1.88 15.87
CA THR A 182 -7.32 1.00 15.77
C THR A 182 -7.41 0.42 14.36
N TRP A 183 -7.50 -0.91 14.26
CA TRP A 183 -7.69 -1.58 12.98
C TRP A 183 -9.17 -1.58 12.57
N ILE A 184 -9.44 -1.18 11.33
CA ILE A 184 -10.76 -1.18 10.72
C ILE A 184 -10.79 -2.00 9.44
N SER A 185 -11.99 -2.41 9.02
CA SER A 185 -12.23 -3.10 7.75
C SER A 185 -12.64 -2.10 6.68
N TYR A 186 -11.99 -2.16 5.51
CA TYR A 186 -12.39 -1.45 4.29
C TYR A 186 -13.30 -2.32 3.39
N HIS A 187 -13.54 -3.57 3.80
CA HIS A 187 -14.41 -4.53 3.13
C HIS A 187 -15.78 -4.60 3.79
N ASP A 188 -16.85 -4.59 2.98
CA ASP A 188 -18.19 -4.96 3.40
C ASP A 188 -19.02 -5.59 2.26
N LYS A 189 -20.29 -5.86 2.54
CA LYS A 189 -21.23 -6.53 1.62
C LYS A 189 -21.49 -5.79 0.30
N LYS A 190 -21.18 -4.49 0.23
CA LYS A 190 -21.35 -3.68 -0.99
C LYS A 190 -20.14 -3.74 -1.89
N CYS A 191 -19.01 -4.30 -1.43
CA CYS A 191 -17.82 -4.44 -2.24
C CYS A 191 -18.01 -5.42 -3.39
N VAL A 192 -18.14 -4.87 -4.59
CA VAL A 192 -18.14 -5.62 -5.85
C VAL A 192 -16.74 -5.51 -6.46
N TYR A 193 -15.83 -6.38 -6.04
CA TYR A 193 -14.55 -6.55 -6.72
C TYR A 193 -14.85 -7.14 -8.10
N LYS A 194 -14.76 -6.33 -9.15
CA LYS A 194 -14.93 -6.78 -10.54
C LYS A 194 -13.67 -7.49 -10.98
#